data_AF-A0A7K2J2E9-F1
#
_entry.id   AF-A0A7K2J2E9-F1
#
_cell.length_a   1.000
_cell.length_b   1.000
_cell.length_c   1.000
_cell.angle_alpha   90.00
_cell.angle_beta   90.00
_cell.angle_gamma   90.00
#
_symmetry.space_group_name_H-M   'P 1'
#
loop_
_entity.id
_entity.type
_entity.pdbx_description
1 polymer ?
#
loop_
_entity_poly.entity_id
_entity_poly.type
_entity_poly.pdbx_seq_one_letter_code
_entity_poly.pdbx_strand_id
1 'polypeptide(L)'
;MSWGEGAMSWAELRDLVEHLPEDSATKAATAGDVDGRRWTQGTYLQAATYNALLLMIRVLWAAHLKGEPPDMPPVESPTTEADERQAELEAAAVAYSEALLNQYSPGTQTDQAEIDYWEQKLRELEPTP
;
A
#
# COMPACT_ATOMS: atom_id res chain seq x y z
N MET A 1 -13.93 -52.12 4.89
CA MET A 1 -13.30 -51.00 5.60
C MET A 1 -14.13 -49.76 5.33
N SER A 2 -14.72 -49.20 6.39
CA SER A 2 -15.69 -48.09 6.38
C SER A 2 -14.97 -46.78 6.09
N TRP A 3 -15.34 -46.10 5.02
CA TRP A 3 -14.94 -44.71 4.74
C TRP A 3 -15.71 -43.71 5.65
N GLY A 4 -15.92 -44.02 6.92
CA GLY A 4 -16.89 -43.28 7.76
C GLY A 4 -16.59 -43.15 9.26
N GLU A 5 -15.49 -43.70 9.79
CA GLU A 5 -15.21 -43.67 11.23
C GLU A 5 -14.09 -42.68 11.65
N GLY A 6 -13.61 -41.84 10.74
CA GLY A 6 -12.51 -40.89 11.00
C GLY A 6 -12.69 -39.52 10.35
N ALA A 7 -13.93 -39.08 10.12
CA ALA A 7 -14.19 -37.76 9.57
C ALA A 7 -13.96 -36.70 10.65
N MET A 8 -12.79 -36.05 10.59
CA MET A 8 -12.45 -34.87 11.38
C MET A 8 -13.60 -33.86 11.27
N SER A 9 -14.06 -33.31 12.39
CA SER A 9 -15.15 -32.33 12.35
C SER A 9 -14.68 -31.08 11.59
N TRP A 10 -15.62 -30.35 10.98
CA TRP A 10 -15.30 -29.11 10.28
C TRP A 10 -14.59 -28.08 11.17
N ALA A 11 -14.89 -28.09 12.47
CA ALA A 11 -14.22 -27.25 13.46
C ALA A 11 -12.75 -27.67 13.66
N GLU A 12 -12.48 -28.97 13.82
CA GLU A 12 -11.13 -29.51 13.95
C GLU A 12 -10.31 -29.35 12.67
N LEU A 13 -10.94 -29.49 11.50
CA LEU A 13 -10.30 -29.24 10.20
C LEU A 13 -9.91 -27.76 10.07
N ARG A 14 -10.80 -26.84 10.46
CA ARG A 14 -10.49 -25.39 10.50
C ARG A 14 -9.32 -25.12 11.44
N ASP A 15 -9.37 -25.67 12.65
CA ASP A 15 -8.35 -25.46 13.67
C ASP A 15 -6.99 -26.00 13.21
N LEU A 16 -6.97 -27.15 12.55
CA LEU A 16 -5.76 -27.71 11.94
C LEU A 16 -5.21 -26.82 10.83
N VAL A 17 -6.06 -26.31 9.94
CA VAL A 17 -5.65 -25.38 8.87
C VAL A 17 -5.12 -24.07 9.46
N GLU A 18 -5.72 -23.56 10.54
CA GLU A 18 -5.31 -22.33 11.22
C GLU A 18 -3.95 -22.46 11.91
N HIS A 19 -3.64 -23.64 12.45
CA HIS A 19 -2.38 -23.94 13.15
C HIS A 19 -1.25 -24.50 12.26
N LEU A 20 -1.50 -24.69 10.96
CA LEU A 20 -0.42 -25.04 10.04
C LEU A 20 0.67 -23.96 10.07
N PRO A 21 1.95 -24.33 9.90
CA PRO A 21 3.01 -23.33 9.80
C PRO A 21 2.79 -22.43 8.58
N GLU A 22 3.25 -21.19 8.67
CA GLU A 22 2.99 -20.15 7.66
C GLU A 22 3.49 -20.53 6.26
N ASP A 23 4.50 -21.39 6.19
CA ASP A 23 5.11 -21.93 4.97
C ASP A 23 4.38 -23.16 4.40
N SER A 24 3.27 -23.61 5.00
CA SER A 24 2.55 -24.78 4.50
C SER A 24 1.89 -24.52 3.14
N ALA A 25 2.07 -25.47 2.22
CA ALA A 25 1.44 -25.45 0.90
C ALA A 25 -0.10 -25.39 0.98
N THR A 26 -0.69 -25.97 2.03
CA THR A 26 -2.14 -25.96 2.24
C THR A 26 -2.65 -24.57 2.61
N LYS A 27 -1.97 -23.83 3.51
CA LYS A 27 -2.32 -22.44 3.80
C LYS A 27 -2.15 -21.55 2.57
N ALA A 28 -1.07 -21.74 1.81
CA ALA A 28 -0.81 -21.00 0.57
C ALA A 28 -1.94 -21.21 -0.46
N ALA A 29 -2.35 -22.46 -0.70
CA ALA A 29 -3.45 -22.77 -1.60
C ALA A 29 -4.79 -22.20 -1.13
N THR A 30 -5.10 -22.22 0.18
CA THR A 30 -6.35 -21.63 0.72
C THR A 30 -6.38 -20.10 0.66
N ALA A 31 -5.21 -19.45 0.69
CA ALA A 31 -5.06 -18.00 0.54
C ALA A 31 -5.05 -17.54 -0.93
N GLY A 32 -5.19 -18.47 -1.89
CA GLY A 32 -5.21 -18.15 -3.32
C GLY A 32 -3.83 -18.07 -4.00
N ASP A 33 -2.75 -18.41 -3.31
CA ASP A 33 -1.41 -18.50 -3.89
C ASP A 33 -1.20 -19.87 -4.53
N VAL A 34 -1.57 -19.98 -5.81
CA VAL A 34 -1.45 -21.20 -6.62
C VAL A 34 -0.02 -21.37 -7.19
N ASP A 35 0.79 -20.30 -7.20
CA ASP A 35 2.08 -20.27 -7.90
C ASP A 35 3.31 -20.36 -6.97
N GLY A 36 3.11 -20.50 -5.65
CA GLY A 36 4.20 -20.69 -4.69
C GLY A 36 5.12 -19.47 -4.57
N ARG A 37 4.57 -18.27 -4.73
CA ARG A 37 5.33 -17.02 -4.82
C ARG A 37 5.66 -16.38 -3.46
N ARG A 38 5.18 -16.94 -2.34
CA ARG A 38 5.54 -16.42 -1.01
C ARG A 38 6.95 -16.79 -0.59
N TRP A 39 7.73 -15.77 -0.28
CA TRP A 39 9.02 -15.90 0.38
C TRP A 39 8.84 -16.45 1.80
N THR A 40 9.77 -17.30 2.23
CA THR A 40 9.85 -17.71 3.64
C THR A 40 10.45 -16.59 4.47
N GLN A 41 10.29 -16.62 5.80
CA GLN A 41 10.96 -15.67 6.70
C GLN A 41 12.48 -15.62 6.47
N GLY A 42 13.11 -16.77 6.19
CA GLY A 42 14.53 -16.83 5.84
C GLY A 42 14.85 -16.11 4.54
N THR A 43 13.99 -16.24 3.53
CA THR A 43 14.13 -15.55 2.24
C THR A 43 13.98 -14.03 2.41
N TYR A 44 13.00 -13.57 3.20
CA TYR A 44 12.86 -12.16 3.55
C TYR A 44 14.09 -11.61 4.27
N LEU A 45 14.63 -12.34 5.24
CA LEU A 45 15.82 -11.91 5.98
C LEU A 45 17.05 -11.82 5.07
N GLN A 46 17.23 -12.78 4.16
CA GLN A 46 18.32 -12.79 3.19
C GLN A 46 18.21 -11.64 2.20
N ALA A 47 17.02 -11.40 1.66
CA ALA A 47 16.74 -10.28 0.77
C ALA A 47 16.99 -8.93 1.46
N ALA A 48 16.52 -8.75 2.70
CA ALA A 48 16.76 -7.54 3.48
C ALA A 48 18.26 -7.33 3.73
N THR A 49 18.99 -8.39 4.09
CA THR A 49 20.44 -8.34 4.32
C THR A 49 21.19 -7.97 3.03
N TYR A 50 20.82 -8.58 1.91
CA TYR A 50 21.38 -8.25 0.60
C TYR A 50 21.14 -6.78 0.23
N ASN A 51 19.91 -6.29 0.38
CA ASN A 51 19.57 -4.89 0.09
C ASN A 51 20.32 -3.90 0.99
N ALA A 52 20.52 -4.24 2.26
CA ALA A 52 21.31 -3.42 3.18
C ALA A 52 22.79 -3.31 2.75
N LEU A 53 23.39 -4.43 2.32
CA LEU A 53 24.75 -4.44 1.78
C LEU A 53 24.85 -3.63 0.49
N LEU A 54 23.87 -3.77 -0.39
CA LEU A 54 23.79 -3.02 -1.65
C LEU A 54 23.71 -1.51 -1.40
N LEU A 55 22.96 -1.07 -0.39
CA LEU A 55 22.92 0.32 0.04
C LEU A 55 24.30 0.80 0.54
N MET A 56 24.98 0.03 1.40
CA MET A 56 26.32 0.38 1.87
C MET A 56 27.31 0.54 0.71
N ILE A 57 27.27 -0.37 -0.27
CA ILE A 57 28.13 -0.30 -1.46
C ILE A 57 27.83 0.96 -2.27
N ARG A 58 26.56 1.29 -2.50
CA ARG A 58 26.18 2.52 -3.21
C ARG A 58 26.66 3.78 -2.49
N VAL A 59 26.55 3.83 -1.16
CA VAL A 59 27.05 4.93 -0.34
C VAL A 59 28.57 5.05 -0.44
N LEU A 60 29.30 3.94 -0.31
CA LEU A 60 30.76 3.92 -0.46
C LEU A 60 31.21 4.33 -1.85
N TRP A 61 30.49 3.90 -2.88
CA TRP A 61 30.77 4.28 -4.26
C TRP A 61 30.58 5.77 -4.47
N ALA A 62 29.45 6.33 -4.02
CA ALA A 62 29.18 7.76 -4.11
C ALA A 62 30.19 8.61 -3.32
N ALA A 63 30.68 8.11 -2.18
CA ALA A 63 31.62 8.83 -1.33
C ALA A 63 33.09 8.75 -1.80
N HIS A 64 33.51 7.61 -2.35
CA HIS A 64 34.95 7.32 -2.53
C HIS A 64 35.38 6.94 -3.95
N LEU A 65 34.46 6.61 -4.86
CA LEU A 65 34.80 6.10 -6.19
C LEU A 65 34.41 7.11 -7.28
N LYS A 66 35.17 7.10 -8.39
CA LYS A 66 34.88 7.90 -9.59
C LYS A 66 34.29 6.99 -10.66
N GLY A 67 33.22 7.44 -11.33
CA GLY A 67 32.51 6.69 -12.37
C GLY A 67 31.09 6.32 -11.96
N GLU A 68 30.33 5.73 -12.88
CA GLU A 68 28.97 5.28 -12.60
C GLU A 68 28.97 4.05 -11.69
N PRO A 69 28.07 3.98 -10.70
CA PRO A 69 27.94 2.82 -9.83
C PRO A 69 27.50 1.59 -10.63
N PRO A 70 27.93 0.38 -10.22
CA PRO A 70 27.49 -0.85 -10.85
C PRO A 70 25.97 -1.01 -10.70
N ASP A 71 25.32 -1.41 -11.81
CA ASP A 71 23.89 -1.68 -11.84
C ASP A 71 23.59 -2.95 -11.07
N MET A 72 23.17 -2.76 -9.83
CA MET A 72 22.69 -3.82 -8.95
C MET A 72 21.31 -3.38 -8.45
N PRO A 73 20.22 -3.85 -9.08
CA PRO A 73 18.87 -3.55 -8.62
C PRO A 73 18.63 -4.22 -7.25
N PRO A 74 17.88 -3.56 -6.34
CA PRO A 74 17.50 -4.17 -5.09
C PRO A 74 16.57 -5.36 -5.35
N VAL A 75 16.59 -6.29 -4.40
CA VAL A 75 15.68 -7.45 -4.40
C VAL A 75 14.33 -7.00 -3.85
N GLU A 76 13.32 -6.96 -4.73
CA GLU A 76 11.96 -6.57 -4.38
C GLU A 76 11.21 -7.74 -3.76
N SER A 77 10.62 -7.52 -2.57
CA SER A 77 9.80 -8.52 -1.91
C SER A 77 8.47 -8.72 -2.66
N PRO A 78 7.95 -9.96 -2.73
CA PRO A 78 6.60 -10.20 -3.21
C PRO A 78 5.60 -9.43 -2.35
N THR A 79 4.54 -8.91 -2.96
CA THR A 79 3.45 -8.25 -2.25
C THR A 79 2.79 -9.25 -1.29
N THR A 80 2.71 -8.88 -0.02
CA THR A 80 1.99 -9.65 0.99
C THR A 80 0.56 -9.16 1.13
N GLU A 81 -0.32 -9.98 1.71
CA GLU A 81 -1.68 -9.52 2.10
C GLU A 81 -1.63 -8.32 3.04
N ALA A 82 -0.57 -8.18 3.84
CA ALA A 82 -0.38 -7.02 4.71
C ALA A 82 -0.06 -5.76 3.91
N ASP A 83 0.74 -5.88 2.84
CA ASP A 83 1.04 -4.77 1.94
C ASP A 83 -0.21 -4.35 1.15
N GLU A 84 -1.03 -5.30 0.73
CA GLU A 84 -2.32 -5.03 0.07
C GLU A 84 -3.28 -4.30 1.00
N ARG A 85 -3.45 -4.77 2.25
CA ARG A 85 -4.26 -4.06 3.26
C ARG A 85 -3.71 -2.69 3.59
N GLN A 86 -2.39 -2.53 3.67
CA GLN A 86 -1.77 -1.24 3.92
C GLN A 86 -2.05 -0.27 2.76
N ALA A 87 -1.96 -0.73 1.51
CA ALA A 87 -2.30 0.06 0.33
C ALA A 87 -3.79 0.46 0.33
N GLU A 88 -4.70 -0.43 0.74
CA GLU A 88 -6.11 -0.11 0.91
C GLU A 88 -6.35 0.97 1.98
N LEU A 89 -5.65 0.87 3.12
CA LEU A 89 -5.72 1.86 4.20
C LEU A 89 -5.18 3.23 3.77
N GLU A 90 -4.07 3.25 3.02
CA GLU A 90 -3.48 4.47 2.49
C GLU A 90 -4.40 5.14 1.45
N ALA A 91 -5.00 4.35 0.55
CA ALA A 91 -5.99 4.86 -0.40
C ALA A 91 -7.23 5.43 0.32
N ALA A 92 -7.70 4.76 1.36
CA ALA A 92 -8.81 5.24 2.18
C ALA A 92 -8.45 6.54 2.93
N ALA A 93 -7.21 6.66 3.43
CA ALA A 93 -6.72 7.86 4.09
C ALA A 93 -6.62 9.06 3.12
N VAL A 94 -6.17 8.83 1.89
CA VAL A 94 -6.14 9.86 0.84
C VAL A 94 -7.55 10.34 0.53
N ALA A 95 -8.49 9.44 0.25
CA ALA A 95 -9.88 9.80 -0.03
C ALA A 95 -10.54 10.57 1.13
N TYR A 96 -10.26 10.18 2.37
CA TYR A 96 -10.73 10.91 3.55
C TYR A 96 -10.13 12.32 3.62
N SER A 97 -8.83 12.45 3.38
CA SER A 97 -8.16 13.76 3.39
C SER A 97 -8.66 14.69 2.29
N GLU A 98 -8.93 14.17 1.08
CA GLU A 98 -9.52 14.92 -0.02
C GLU A 98 -10.95 15.38 0.31
N ALA A 99 -11.77 14.50 0.89
CA ALA A 99 -13.11 14.86 1.33
C ALA A 99 -13.09 15.98 2.40
N LEU A 100 -12.15 15.90 3.35
CA LEU A 100 -11.95 16.92 4.37
C LEU A 100 -11.49 18.25 3.76
N LEU A 101 -10.50 18.21 2.86
CA LEU A 101 -10.02 19.41 2.17
C LEU A 101 -11.12 20.07 1.33
N ASN A 102 -11.94 19.28 0.65
CA ASN A 102 -13.08 19.80 -0.10
C ASN A 102 -14.15 20.41 0.81
N GLN A 103 -14.35 19.88 2.02
CA GLN A 103 -15.26 20.45 3.00
C GLN A 103 -14.81 21.83 3.50
N TYR A 104 -13.51 22.04 3.66
CA TYR A 104 -12.93 23.30 4.15
C TYR A 104 -12.36 24.19 3.04
N SER A 105 -12.50 23.78 1.78
CA SER A 105 -12.10 24.56 0.61
C SER A 105 -12.93 25.85 0.58
N PRO A 106 -12.32 27.03 0.75
CA PRO A 106 -13.03 28.29 0.62
C PRO A 106 -13.41 28.46 -0.85
N GLY A 107 -14.70 28.68 -1.14
CA GLY A 107 -15.12 29.13 -2.47
C GLY A 107 -16.37 28.51 -3.08
N THR A 108 -17.24 27.79 -2.37
CA THR A 108 -18.40 27.16 -3.05
C THR A 108 -19.74 27.87 -2.93
N GLN A 109 -19.91 28.93 -2.13
CA GLN A 109 -21.18 29.70 -2.17
C GLN A 109 -21.11 31.10 -1.55
N THR A 110 -20.41 31.30 -0.43
CA THR A 110 -20.37 32.59 0.26
C THR A 110 -19.57 33.64 -0.50
N ASP A 111 -18.43 33.26 -1.08
CA ASP A 111 -17.56 34.18 -1.83
C ASP A 111 -18.20 34.65 -3.14
N GLN A 112 -18.98 33.79 -3.80
CA GLN A 112 -19.61 34.15 -5.09
C GLN A 112 -20.68 35.23 -4.92
N ALA A 113 -21.48 35.16 -3.85
CA ALA A 113 -22.49 36.19 -3.56
C ALA A 113 -21.87 37.54 -3.18
N GLU A 114 -20.73 37.54 -2.48
CA GLU A 114 -19.98 38.78 -2.21
C GLU A 114 -19.33 39.34 -3.47
N ILE A 115 -18.76 38.50 -4.33
CA ILE A 115 -18.19 38.92 -5.62
C ILE A 115 -19.28 39.55 -6.50
N ASP A 116 -20.43 38.91 -6.64
CA ASP A 116 -21.55 39.41 -7.44
C ASP A 116 -22.08 40.75 -6.89
N TYR A 117 -22.13 40.90 -5.56
CA TYR A 117 -22.51 42.15 -4.90
C TYR A 117 -21.54 43.30 -5.22
N TRP A 118 -20.23 43.04 -5.17
CA TRP A 118 -19.22 44.06 -5.45
C TRP A 118 -19.13 44.39 -6.94
N GLU A 119 -19.32 43.41 -7.85
CA GLU A 119 -19.43 43.65 -9.28
C GLU A 119 -20.63 44.55 -9.64
N GLN A 120 -21.77 44.33 -8.99
CA GLN A 120 -22.96 45.16 -9.18
C GLN A 120 -22.71 46.59 -8.71
N LYS A 121 -22.04 46.76 -7.57
CA LYS A 121 -21.66 48.08 -7.04
C LYS A 121 -20.69 48.83 -7.95
N LEU A 122 -19.74 48.15 -8.58
CA LEU A 122 -18.82 48.76 -9.53
C LEU A 122 -19.53 49.24 -10.79
N ARG A 123 -20.51 48.47 -11.29
CA ARG A 123 -21.32 48.84 -12.46
C ARG A 123 -22.23 50.06 -12.21
N GLU A 124 -22.70 50.24 -10.98
CA GLU A 124 -23.45 51.43 -10.56
C GLU A 124 -22.58 52.70 -10.46
N LEU A 125 -21.26 52.52 -10.28
CA LEU A 125 -20.29 53.61 -10.10
C LEU A 125 -19.57 54.00 -11.39
N GLU A 126 -19.72 53.24 -12.48
CA GLU A 126 -19.24 53.64 -13.79
C GLU A 126 -20.11 54.76 -14.37
N PRO A 127 -19.57 55.97 -14.62
CA PRO A 127 -20.33 57.06 -15.20
C PRO A 127 -20.72 56.69 -16.64
N THR A 128 -22.02 56.70 -16.91
CA THR A 128 -22.56 56.60 -18.26
C THR A 128 -22.03 57.79 -19.08
N PRO A 129 -21.58 57.58 -20.34
CA PRO A 129 -20.91 58.61 -21.13
C PRO A 129 -21.75 59.87 -21.36
#